data_AF-A0A832K3L1-F1
#
_entry.id   AF-A0A832K3L1-F1
#
_cell.length_a   1.000
_cell.length_b   1.000
_cell.length_c   1.000
_cell.angle_alpha   90.00
_cell.angle_beta   90.00
_cell.angle_gamma   90.00
#
_symmetry.space_group_name_H-M   'P 1'
#
loop_
_entity.id
_entity.type
_entity.pdbx_description
1 polymer ?
#
loop_
_entity_poly.entity_id
_entity_poly.type
_entity_poly.pdbx_seq_one_letter_code
_entity_poly.pdbx_strand_id
1 'polypeptide(L)'
;MKKKSSLERSVNWTVPATLVIGTLGSTGLFGLIPYTYKIIGPGTIIVWIFTLICGFISALALAYVSTIWPDKAGAIYYPIYIALKEPLGSITGWAFIISWATGPVITLQIFAHYLFKSIILRQIFVSVVLTIFLFLNLFNIKIAGLIQTILSILKVVPLIIVSIAGLSYIKLSNFIPFWKSDIVDL
;
A
#
# COMPACT_ATOMS: atom_id res chain seq x y z
N MET A 1 -28.42 -28.59 -2.27
CA MET A 1 -28.56 -27.72 -3.45
C MET A 1 -27.43 -26.69 -3.46
N LYS A 2 -26.47 -26.75 -4.40
CA LYS A 2 -25.43 -25.72 -4.56
C LYS A 2 -26.09 -24.45 -5.12
N LYS A 3 -26.10 -23.36 -4.35
CA LYS A 3 -26.59 -22.05 -4.80
C LYS A 3 -25.71 -21.60 -5.97
N LYS A 4 -26.29 -21.54 -7.17
CA LYS A 4 -25.58 -21.14 -8.40
C LYS A 4 -25.22 -19.67 -8.25
N SER A 5 -23.92 -19.37 -8.18
CA SER A 5 -23.41 -17.99 -8.11
C SER A 5 -23.92 -17.22 -9.33
N SER A 6 -24.59 -16.10 -9.10
CA SER A 6 -25.11 -15.19 -10.13
C SER A 6 -24.03 -14.27 -10.73
N LEU A 7 -22.77 -14.51 -10.40
CA LEU A 7 -21.63 -13.71 -10.85
C LEU A 7 -20.91 -14.44 -11.98
N GLU A 8 -20.86 -13.84 -13.16
CA GLU A 8 -20.03 -14.33 -14.26
C GLU A 8 -18.56 -14.20 -13.90
N ARG A 9 -17.79 -15.25 -14.18
CA ARG A 9 -16.34 -15.27 -14.00
C ARG A 9 -15.69 -14.52 -15.18
N SER A 10 -15.86 -13.19 -15.22
CA SER A 10 -15.38 -12.33 -16.30
C SER A 10 -14.00 -11.71 -16.04
N VAL A 11 -13.45 -11.92 -14.84
CA VAL A 11 -12.24 -11.26 -14.36
C VAL A 11 -11.00 -12.06 -14.78
N ASN A 12 -10.23 -11.53 -15.74
CA ASN A 12 -8.93 -12.06 -16.16
C ASN A 12 -7.82 -11.59 -15.18
N TRP A 13 -6.62 -12.19 -15.23
CA TRP A 13 -5.47 -11.87 -14.36
C TRP A 13 -5.05 -10.40 -14.41
N THR A 14 -5.34 -9.71 -15.51
CA THR A 14 -5.04 -8.29 -15.72
C THR A 14 -5.75 -7.41 -14.70
N VAL A 15 -7.00 -7.72 -14.35
CA VAL A 15 -7.80 -6.90 -13.43
C VAL A 15 -7.22 -6.94 -12.00
N PRO A 16 -6.93 -8.11 -11.39
CA PRO A 16 -6.19 -8.18 -10.13
C PRO A 16 -4.80 -7.54 -10.20
N ALA A 17 -4.06 -7.70 -11.30
CA ALA A 17 -2.73 -7.09 -11.44
C ALA A 17 -2.81 -5.55 -11.43
N THR A 18 -3.72 -4.96 -12.19
CA THR A 18 -3.97 -3.52 -12.19
C THR A 18 -4.49 -3.03 -10.84
N LEU A 19 -5.34 -3.81 -10.16
CA LEU A 19 -5.81 -3.49 -8.82
C LEU A 19 -4.64 -3.41 -7.83
N VAL A 20 -3.76 -4.42 -7.84
CA VAL A 20 -2.56 -4.45 -6.98
C VAL A 20 -1.68 -3.25 -7.30
N ILE A 21 -1.30 -3.03 -8.55
CA ILE A 21 -0.48 -1.87 -8.96
C ILE A 21 -1.13 -0.54 -8.54
N GLY A 22 -2.46 -0.45 -8.62
CA GLY A 22 -3.19 0.73 -8.20
C GLY A 22 -3.21 0.95 -6.69
N THR A 23 -3.26 -0.11 -5.91
CA THR A 23 -3.12 -0.05 -4.45
C THR A 23 -1.67 0.15 -3.99
N LEU A 24 -0.68 -0.21 -4.81
CA LEU A 24 0.73 -0.07 -4.45
C LEU A 24 1.13 1.41 -4.26
N GLY A 25 1.65 1.70 -3.06
CA GLY A 25 2.89 2.47 -2.92
C GLY A 25 2.81 3.96 -2.61
N SER A 26 1.66 4.58 -2.36
CA SER A 26 1.67 6.03 -2.05
C SER A 26 2.31 6.32 -0.69
N THR A 27 2.01 5.53 0.33
CA THR A 27 2.56 5.70 1.70
C THR A 27 4.05 5.35 1.76
N GLY A 28 4.46 4.30 1.05
CA GLY A 28 5.85 3.88 0.97
C GLY A 28 6.71 4.89 0.20
N LEU A 29 6.35 5.20 -1.05
CA LEU A 29 7.14 6.04 -1.94
C LEU A 29 7.22 7.50 -1.46
N PHE A 30 6.09 8.08 -1.04
CA PHE A 30 6.04 9.50 -0.66
C PHE A 30 6.12 9.74 0.86
N GLY A 31 6.01 8.70 1.69
CA GLY A 31 6.13 8.85 3.15
C GLY A 31 7.40 8.20 3.67
N LEU A 32 7.44 6.87 3.60
CA LEU A 32 8.45 6.08 4.28
C LEU A 32 9.84 6.21 3.63
N ILE A 33 9.97 6.24 2.31
CA ILE A 33 11.28 6.40 1.63
C ILE A 33 11.94 7.72 2.06
N PRO A 34 11.32 8.92 1.90
CA PRO A 34 11.91 10.17 2.35
C PRO A 34 12.21 10.19 3.85
N TYR A 35 11.35 9.59 4.67
CA TYR A 35 11.56 9.49 6.11
C TYR A 35 12.79 8.66 6.45
N THR A 36 12.92 7.46 5.86
CA THR A 36 14.12 6.62 6.03
C THR A 36 15.38 7.31 5.49
N TYR A 37 15.29 8.01 4.35
CA TYR A 37 16.40 8.79 3.81
C TYR A 37 16.85 9.91 4.72
N LYS A 38 15.91 10.57 5.41
CA LYS A 38 16.25 11.58 6.40
C LYS A 38 17.05 11.00 7.57
N ILE A 39 16.76 9.77 7.99
CA ILE A 39 17.42 9.11 9.13
C ILE A 39 18.78 8.54 8.71
N ILE A 40 18.81 7.71 7.66
CA ILE A 40 20.00 6.92 7.30
C ILE A 40 20.77 7.41 6.08
N GLY A 41 20.23 8.40 5.36
CA GLY A 41 20.83 8.93 4.14
C GLY A 41 20.77 7.93 2.97
N PRO A 42 21.78 7.92 2.09
CA PRO A 42 21.83 7.07 0.89
C PRO A 42 21.68 5.56 1.16
N GLY A 43 22.04 5.09 2.36
CA GLY A 43 21.87 3.72 2.83
C GLY A 43 20.43 3.21 2.84
N THR A 44 19.45 4.13 2.70
CA THR A 44 18.03 3.83 2.47
C THR A 44 17.80 2.79 1.38
N ILE A 45 18.62 2.78 0.33
CA ILE A 45 18.49 1.80 -0.74
C ILE A 45 18.60 0.35 -0.22
N ILE A 46 19.50 0.08 0.75
CA ILE A 46 19.69 -1.25 1.32
C ILE A 46 18.47 -1.65 2.16
N VAL A 47 17.97 -0.73 2.99
CA VAL A 47 16.77 -0.98 3.82
C VAL A 47 15.56 -1.31 2.96
N TRP A 48 15.39 -0.62 1.82
CA TRP A 48 14.27 -0.87 0.93
C TRP A 48 14.45 -2.14 0.09
N ILE A 49 15.67 -2.50 -0.32
CA ILE A 49 15.93 -3.81 -0.93
C ILE A 49 15.56 -4.93 0.04
N PHE A 50 15.98 -4.83 1.30
CA PHE A 50 15.60 -5.82 2.33
C PHE A 50 14.08 -5.88 2.53
N THR A 51 13.42 -4.71 2.59
CA THR A 51 11.96 -4.62 2.69
C THR A 51 11.26 -5.29 1.50
N LEU A 52 11.78 -5.11 0.28
CA LEU A 52 11.26 -5.76 -0.93
C LEU A 52 11.39 -7.29 -0.86
N ILE A 53 12.51 -7.81 -0.35
CA ILE A 53 12.72 -9.26 -0.20
C ILE A 53 11.71 -9.83 0.81
N CYS A 54 11.55 -9.22 1.99
CA CYS A 54 10.57 -9.65 2.98
C CYS A 54 9.13 -9.59 2.43
N GLY A 55 8.81 -8.52 1.70
CA GLY A 55 7.51 -8.37 1.03
C GLY A 55 7.27 -9.44 -0.02
N PHE A 56 8.28 -9.78 -0.81
CA PHE A 56 8.20 -10.81 -1.84
C PHE A 56 7.96 -12.20 -1.26
N ILE A 57 8.68 -12.57 -0.20
CA ILE A 57 8.47 -13.85 0.51
C ILE A 57 7.03 -13.92 1.06
N SER A 58 6.55 -12.82 1.66
CA SER A 58 5.18 -12.73 2.18
C SER A 58 4.14 -12.87 1.05
N ALA A 59 4.38 -12.25 -0.10
CA ALA A 59 3.51 -12.36 -1.27
C ALA A 59 3.46 -13.79 -1.82
N LEU A 60 4.59 -14.51 -1.86
CA LEU A 60 4.63 -15.91 -2.27
C LEU A 60 3.82 -16.81 -1.34
N ALA A 61 3.95 -16.60 -0.03
CA ALA A 61 3.16 -17.35 0.95
C ALA A 61 1.65 -17.13 0.74
N LEU A 62 1.22 -15.88 0.55
CA LEU A 62 -0.18 -15.56 0.28
C LEU A 62 -0.65 -16.09 -1.09
N ALA A 63 0.20 -16.06 -2.11
CA ALA A 63 -0.11 -16.63 -3.42
C ALA A 63 -0.34 -18.14 -3.32
N TYR A 64 0.53 -18.87 -2.60
CA TYR A 64 0.37 -20.30 -2.37
C TYR A 64 -0.91 -20.63 -1.59
N VAL A 65 -1.20 -19.87 -0.54
CA VAL A 65 -2.44 -20.04 0.23
C VAL A 65 -3.68 -19.78 -0.63
N SER A 66 -3.62 -18.82 -1.55
CA SER A 66 -4.72 -18.49 -2.46
C SER A 66 -5.01 -19.57 -3.50
N THR A 67 -4.04 -20.46 -3.81
CA THR A 67 -4.28 -21.61 -4.69
C THR A 67 -4.97 -22.77 -3.96
N ILE A 68 -4.74 -22.91 -2.65
CA ILE A 68 -5.37 -23.96 -1.82
C ILE A 68 -6.83 -23.61 -1.50
N TRP A 69 -7.11 -22.36 -1.16
CA TRP A 69 -8.46 -21.90 -0.77
C TRP A 69 -8.98 -20.75 -1.65
N PRO A 70 -9.19 -20.97 -2.96
CA PRO A 70 -9.56 -19.91 -3.91
C PRO A 70 -10.94 -19.30 -3.66
N ASP A 71 -11.86 -20.05 -3.05
CA ASP A 71 -13.26 -19.66 -2.86
C ASP A 71 -13.53 -19.01 -1.50
N LYS A 72 -12.49 -18.73 -0.71
CA LYS A 72 -12.62 -18.29 0.68
C LYS A 72 -12.23 -16.82 0.80
N ALA A 73 -13.25 -15.96 0.93
CA ALA A 73 -13.06 -14.56 1.23
C ALA A 73 -12.42 -14.38 2.62
N GLY A 74 -11.45 -13.47 2.72
CA GLY A 74 -10.79 -13.14 4.00
C GLY A 74 -9.25 -13.19 3.99
N ALA A 75 -8.62 -13.46 2.83
CA ALA A 75 -7.18 -13.48 2.52
C ALA A 75 -6.24 -14.14 3.54
N ILE A 76 -6.17 -13.61 4.75
CA ILE A 76 -5.26 -13.98 5.84
C ILE A 76 -5.99 -14.69 6.99
N TYR A 77 -7.26 -14.38 7.22
CA TYR A 77 -8.05 -14.94 8.33
C TYR A 77 -8.29 -16.45 8.18
N TYR A 78 -8.84 -16.85 7.03
CA TYR A 78 -9.32 -18.21 6.82
C TYR A 78 -8.22 -19.29 6.90
N PRO A 79 -7.03 -19.09 6.31
CA PRO A 79 -5.92 -20.03 6.43
C PRO A 79 -5.47 -20.23 7.88
N ILE A 80 -5.39 -19.14 8.65
CA ILE A 80 -4.96 -19.17 10.05
C ILE A 80 -6.03 -19.82 10.92
N TYR A 81 -7.31 -19.54 10.65
CA TYR A 81 -8.41 -20.20 11.35
C TYR A 81 -8.40 -21.72 11.15
N ILE A 82 -8.13 -22.21 9.93
CA ILE A 82 -8.03 -23.66 9.69
C ILE A 82 -6.84 -24.26 10.47
N ALA A 83 -5.68 -23.60 10.41
CA ALA A 83 -4.45 -24.13 10.99
C ALA A 83 -4.44 -24.08 12.53
N LEU A 84 -4.92 -22.97 13.11
CA LEU A 84 -4.72 -22.63 14.52
C LEU A 84 -6.03 -22.46 15.31
N LYS A 85 -7.19 -22.46 14.63
CA LYS A 85 -8.53 -22.26 15.21
C LYS A 85 -8.62 -20.95 16.02
N GLU A 86 -9.69 -20.82 16.80
CA GLU A 86 -9.83 -19.71 17.75
C GLU A 86 -8.93 -19.93 18.97
N PRO A 87 -8.35 -18.85 19.54
CA PRO A 87 -8.61 -17.43 19.26
C PRO A 87 -7.72 -16.83 18.16
N LEU A 88 -6.70 -17.54 17.70
CA LEU A 88 -5.66 -17.00 16.82
C LEU A 88 -6.20 -16.56 15.46
N GLY A 89 -7.10 -17.35 14.86
CA GLY A 89 -7.80 -16.94 13.64
C GLY A 89 -8.51 -15.59 13.81
N SER A 90 -9.30 -15.44 14.88
CA SER A 90 -10.08 -14.23 15.16
C SER A 90 -9.18 -13.01 15.41
N ILE A 91 -8.06 -13.17 16.11
CA ILE A 91 -7.04 -12.12 16.28
C ILE A 91 -6.50 -11.65 14.93
N THR A 92 -6.17 -12.57 14.02
CA THR A 92 -5.68 -12.17 12.70
C THR A 92 -6.75 -11.47 11.86
N GLY A 93 -8.01 -11.90 11.95
CA GLY A 93 -9.13 -11.21 11.31
C GLY A 93 -9.26 -9.76 11.78
N TRP A 94 -9.22 -9.52 13.09
CA TRP A 94 -9.26 -8.18 13.66
C TRP A 94 -8.02 -7.34 13.29
N ALA A 95 -6.83 -7.92 13.35
CA ALA A 95 -5.60 -7.25 12.95
C ALA A 95 -5.65 -6.82 11.48
N PHE A 96 -6.20 -7.66 10.60
CA PHE A 96 -6.41 -7.32 9.19
C PHE A 96 -7.36 -6.14 9.02
N ILE A 97 -8.50 -6.14 9.70
CA ILE A 97 -9.48 -5.03 9.63
C ILE A 97 -8.84 -3.71 10.11
N ILE A 98 -8.12 -3.73 11.23
CA ILE A 98 -7.45 -2.54 11.77
C ILE A 98 -6.38 -2.02 10.79
N SER A 99 -5.57 -2.93 10.22
CA SER A 99 -4.56 -2.59 9.23
C SER A 99 -5.19 -1.92 8.00
N TRP A 100 -6.30 -2.48 7.50
CA TRP A 100 -7.00 -1.94 6.34
C TRP A 100 -7.69 -0.59 6.63
N ALA A 101 -8.27 -0.42 7.82
CA ALA A 101 -8.93 0.81 8.22
C ALA A 101 -7.97 1.99 8.43
N THR A 102 -6.73 1.71 8.87
CA THR A 102 -5.71 2.75 9.12
C THR A 102 -5.00 3.23 7.85
N GLY A 103 -4.93 2.39 6.80
CA GLY A 103 -4.24 2.70 5.55
C GLY A 103 -4.66 4.01 4.86
N PRO A 104 -5.96 4.27 4.64
CA PRO A 104 -6.43 5.51 4.02
C PRO A 104 -6.07 6.76 4.85
N VAL A 105 -6.17 6.67 6.18
CA VAL A 105 -5.84 7.77 7.09
C VAL A 105 -4.37 8.13 6.97
N ILE A 106 -3.46 7.15 7.04
CA ILE A 106 -2.01 7.36 6.94
C ILE A 106 -1.67 7.97 5.56
N THR A 107 -2.28 7.47 4.50
CA THR A 107 -2.06 7.97 3.13
C THR A 107 -2.42 9.45 3.01
N LEU A 108 -3.60 9.84 3.52
CA LEU A 108 -4.05 11.22 3.48
C LEU A 108 -3.23 12.14 4.39
N GLN A 109 -2.73 11.64 5.52
CA GLN A 109 -1.82 12.41 6.39
C GLN A 109 -0.50 12.72 5.69
N ILE A 110 0.08 11.74 4.97
CA ILE A 110 1.29 11.96 4.17
C ILE A 110 1.02 13.02 3.09
N PHE A 111 -0.10 12.90 2.38
CA PHE A 111 -0.45 13.88 1.35
C PHE A 111 -0.69 15.28 1.94
N ALA A 112 -1.41 15.38 3.06
CA ALA A 112 -1.66 16.62 3.76
C ALA A 112 -0.36 17.28 4.26
N HIS A 113 0.67 16.49 4.60
CA HIS A 113 1.98 17.00 4.98
C HIS A 113 2.63 17.83 3.87
N TYR A 114 2.45 17.44 2.62
CA TYR A 114 2.96 18.16 1.45
C TYR A 114 2.19 19.44 1.14
N LEU A 115 0.91 19.52 1.50
CA LEU A 115 0.04 20.66 1.17
C LEU A 115 0.02 21.73 2.27
N PHE A 116 0.02 21.31 3.53
CA PHE A 116 -0.22 22.20 4.66
C PHE A 116 0.93 22.10 5.66
N LYS A 117 1.39 23.25 6.18
CA LYS A 117 2.33 23.28 7.32
C LYS A 117 1.62 23.13 8.67
N SER A 118 0.41 23.66 8.80
CA SER A 118 -0.39 23.60 10.03
C SER A 118 -0.96 22.21 10.27
N ILE A 119 -0.76 21.67 11.48
CA ILE A 119 -1.32 20.37 11.90
C ILE A 119 -2.86 20.36 11.87
N ILE A 120 -3.48 21.46 12.26
CA ILE A 120 -4.95 21.60 12.29
C ILE A 120 -5.50 21.50 10.87
N LEU A 121 -4.89 22.22 9.92
CA LEU A 121 -5.31 22.15 8.51
C LEU A 121 -5.13 20.76 7.91
N ARG A 122 -4.07 20.03 8.29
CA ARG A 122 -3.89 18.63 7.87
C ARG A 122 -5.01 17.75 8.39
N GLN A 123 -5.34 17.83 9.68
CA GLN A 123 -6.41 17.04 10.28
C GLN A 123 -7.76 17.34 9.64
N ILE A 124 -8.10 18.62 9.45
CA ILE A 124 -9.33 19.04 8.77
C ILE A 124 -9.37 18.46 7.35
N PHE A 125 -8.29 18.60 6.59
CA PHE A 125 -8.20 18.05 5.24
C PHE A 125 -8.43 16.53 5.21
N VAL A 126 -7.74 15.78 6.08
CA VAL A 126 -7.92 14.32 6.17
C VAL A 126 -9.36 13.95 6.52
N SER A 127 -9.95 14.61 7.52
CA SER A 127 -11.34 14.37 7.92
C SER A 127 -12.32 14.63 6.78
N VAL A 128 -12.21 15.78 6.12
CA VAL A 128 -13.09 16.16 4.99
C VAL A 128 -12.96 15.16 3.85
N VAL A 129 -11.74 14.81 3.44
CA VAL A 129 -11.52 13.88 2.33
C VAL A 129 -12.02 12.49 2.66
N LEU A 130 -11.78 11.97 3.87
CA LEU A 130 -12.32 10.68 4.30
C LEU A 130 -13.84 10.66 4.30
N THR A 131 -14.49 11.73 4.78
CA THR A 131 -15.94 11.84 4.75
C THR A 131 -16.47 11.83 3.31
N ILE A 132 -15.83 12.53 2.38
CA ILE A 132 -16.19 12.48 0.95
C ILE A 132 -16.07 11.05 0.42
N PHE A 133 -14.95 10.36 0.67
CA PHE A 133 -14.77 8.98 0.22
C PHE A 133 -15.75 8.00 0.86
N LEU A 134 -16.14 8.22 2.12
CA LEU A 134 -17.19 7.45 2.79
C LEU A 134 -18.53 7.61 2.05
N PHE A 135 -18.92 8.83 1.68
CA PHE A 135 -20.13 9.05 0.90
C PHE A 135 -20.02 8.49 -0.52
N LEU A 136 -18.86 8.63 -1.18
CA LEU A 136 -18.60 8.03 -2.49
C LEU A 136 -18.72 6.50 -2.46
N ASN A 137 -18.41 5.88 -1.32
CA ASN A 137 -18.56 4.43 -1.13
C ASN A 137 -20.02 3.96 -1.20
N LEU A 138 -21.00 4.85 -1.01
CA LEU A 138 -22.42 4.55 -1.17
C LEU A 138 -22.86 4.47 -2.65
N PHE A 139 -22.00 4.93 -3.58
CA PHE A 139 -22.28 4.92 -5.02
C PHE A 139 -21.62 3.72 -5.74
N ASN A 140 -21.81 3.66 -7.06
CA ASN A 140 -21.46 2.50 -7.88
C ASN A 140 -19.96 2.18 -7.90
N ILE A 141 -19.58 1.03 -7.35
CA ILE A 141 -18.19 0.56 -7.22
C ILE A 141 -17.47 0.39 -8.57
N LYS A 142 -18.23 0.23 -9.68
CA LYS A 142 -17.65 0.13 -11.03
C LYS A 142 -16.91 1.41 -11.44
N ILE A 143 -17.43 2.58 -11.04
CA ILE A 143 -16.82 3.88 -11.35
C ILE A 143 -15.52 4.04 -10.55
N ALA A 144 -15.50 3.59 -9.29
CA ALA A 144 -14.31 3.64 -8.45
C ALA A 144 -13.14 2.82 -9.05
N GLY A 145 -13.41 1.64 -9.62
CA GLY A 145 -12.38 0.84 -10.29
C GLY A 145 -11.80 1.51 -11.55
N LEU A 146 -12.63 2.22 -12.32
CA LEU A 146 -12.15 3.01 -13.46
C LEU A 146 -11.27 4.17 -13.01
N ILE A 147 -11.74 4.94 -12.01
CA ILE A 147 -10.98 6.06 -11.44
C ILE A 147 -9.64 5.57 -10.89
N GLN A 148 -9.63 4.48 -10.13
CA GLN A 148 -8.41 3.87 -9.63
C GLN A 148 -7.43 3.53 -10.76
N THR A 149 -7.92 2.92 -11.84
CA THR A 149 -7.08 2.56 -13.00
C THR A 149 -6.44 3.80 -13.62
N ILE A 150 -7.22 4.86 -13.87
CA ILE A 150 -6.73 6.12 -14.44
C ILE A 150 -5.68 6.75 -13.51
N LEU A 151 -5.97 6.86 -12.21
CA LEU A 151 -5.04 7.41 -11.22
C LEU A 151 -3.75 6.58 -11.11
N SER A 152 -3.85 5.27 -11.33
CA SER A 152 -2.69 4.37 -11.29
C SER A 152 -1.74 4.62 -12.46
N ILE A 153 -2.28 4.81 -13.65
CA ILE A 153 -1.49 5.20 -14.83
C ILE A 153 -0.88 6.59 -14.58
N LEU A 154 -1.69 7.53 -14.10
CA LEU A 154 -1.26 8.91 -13.87
C LEU A 154 -0.19 9.05 -12.79
N LYS A 155 -0.09 8.13 -11.82
CA LYS A 155 1.01 8.14 -10.84
C LYS A 155 2.24 7.40 -11.34
N VAL A 156 2.08 6.27 -12.05
CA VAL A 156 3.21 5.42 -12.48
C VAL A 156 3.99 6.07 -13.61
N VAL A 157 3.31 6.66 -14.60
CA VAL A 157 3.97 7.24 -15.78
C VAL A 157 4.91 8.40 -15.40
N PRO A 158 4.48 9.42 -14.63
CA PRO A 158 5.38 10.48 -14.19
C PRO A 158 6.52 9.98 -13.31
N LEU A 159 6.28 8.95 -12.48
CA LEU A 159 7.34 8.36 -11.66
C LEU A 159 8.46 7.79 -12.55
N ILE A 160 8.11 7.03 -13.59
CA ILE A 160 9.07 6.49 -14.56
C ILE A 160 9.82 7.62 -15.26
N ILE A 161 9.10 8.66 -15.72
CA ILE A 161 9.71 9.82 -16.39
C ILE A 161 10.72 10.51 -15.47
N VAL A 162 10.34 10.80 -14.22
CA VAL A 162 11.22 11.43 -13.23
C VAL A 162 12.39 10.54 -12.88
N SER A 163 12.20 9.22 -12.74
CA SER A 163 13.29 8.28 -12.48
C SER A 163 14.30 8.27 -13.62
N ILE A 164 13.86 8.20 -14.88
CA ILE A 164 14.77 8.19 -16.05
C ILE A 164 15.47 9.54 -16.20
N ALA A 165 14.73 10.65 -16.15
CA ALA A 165 15.31 11.99 -16.25
C ALA A 165 16.29 12.26 -15.10
N GLY A 166 15.99 11.77 -13.90
CA GLY A 166 16.82 11.90 -12.71
C GLY A 166 18.17 11.20 -12.81
N LEU A 167 18.31 10.15 -13.63
CA LEU A 167 19.58 9.43 -13.81
C LEU A 167 20.71 10.36 -14.26
N SER A 168 20.41 11.32 -15.14
CA SER A 168 21.39 12.31 -15.63
C SER A 168 21.83 13.33 -14.57
N TYR A 169 21.12 13.44 -13.45
CA TYR A 169 21.42 14.38 -12.35
C TYR A 169 22.09 13.69 -11.15
N ILE A 170 22.35 12.37 -11.22
CA ILE A 170 22.97 11.63 -10.13
C ILE A 170 24.44 12.07 -9.99
N LYS A 171 24.78 12.59 -8.80
CA LYS A 171 26.16 12.87 -8.39
C LYS A 171 26.58 11.86 -7.35
N LEU A 172 27.62 11.07 -7.64
CA LEU A 172 28.14 10.06 -6.72
C LEU A 172 28.63 10.67 -5.38
N SER A 173 29.05 11.93 -5.39
CA SER A 173 29.40 12.67 -4.18
C SER A 173 28.25 12.77 -3.15
N ASN A 174 26.99 12.73 -3.60
CA ASN A 174 25.82 12.78 -2.72
C ASN A 174 25.59 11.45 -1.97
N PHE A 175 26.28 10.38 -2.37
CA PHE A 175 26.24 9.08 -1.67
C PHE A 175 27.23 9.03 -0.50
N ILE A 176 27.93 10.12 -0.20
CA ILE A 176 28.92 10.20 0.89
C ILE A 176 28.46 11.25 1.92
N PRO A 177 28.34 10.91 3.22
CA PRO A 177 28.47 9.57 3.78
C PRO A 177 27.30 8.67 3.37
N PHE A 178 27.59 7.41 3.07
CA PHE A 178 26.58 6.45 2.62
C PHE A 178 25.60 6.10 3.73
N TRP A 179 26.10 6.02 4.96
CA TRP A 179 25.30 5.77 6.15
C TRP A 179 25.41 6.98 7.08
N LYS A 180 24.30 7.70 7.27
CA LYS A 180 24.17 8.71 8.32
C LYS A 180 23.50 8.02 9.50
N SER A 181 24.18 7.76 10.59
CA SER A 181 23.55 7.17 11.77
C SER A 181 23.41 8.25 12.83
N ASP A 182 22.25 8.89 12.89
CA ASP A 182 21.85 9.70 14.06
C ASP A 182 21.18 8.81 15.14
N ILE A 183 21.52 7.51 15.23
CA ILE A 183 20.98 6.56 16.23
C ILE A 183 21.57 6.84 17.63
N VAL A 184 22.06 8.05 17.92
CA VAL A 184 22.69 8.36 19.22
C VAL A 184 21.73 9.02 20.22
N ASP A 185 20.58 9.55 19.79
CA ASP A 185 19.67 10.29 20.69
C ASP A 185 18.22 9.76 20.66
N LEU A 186 18.00 8.52 21.11
CA LEU A 186 16.69 8.00 21.50
C LEU A 186 16.55 7.95 23.03
#